data_AF-A0A660QRI9-F1
#
_entry.id   AF-A0A660QRI9-F1
#
_cell.length_a   1.000
_cell.length_b   1.000
_cell.length_c   1.000
_cell.angle_alpha   90.00
_cell.angle_beta   90.00
_cell.angle_gamma   90.00
#
_symmetry.space_group_name_H-M   'P 1'
#
loop_
_entity.id
_entity.type
_entity.pdbx_description
1 polymer ?
#
loop_
_entity_poly.entity_id
_entity_poly.type
_entity_poly.pdbx_seq_one_letter_code
_entity_poly.pdbx_strand_id
1 'polypeptide(L)'
;TILKSPTLLRQTNGRIWGWEGNCDSFGCCPGSCTHVWNYAQSLPHLFPSLERSLRKTEFNENQNTEGHQTYRSNIPISETAHGLYATADGQLGGIMKVYREWRISGDTEWLKEFWPKVRASLDYSIRTWDPRHTGALEEPHHNTYDIEYWGPNGHCTSFYTGALHAAVKMGEALSDDVSEYEELLGKSLVYLEEKLFNGEYFFQQVMTGGLDAKFEPLDIDSYGIEYQAMAKEINAQGPKYQYGNGCLSDGVLGFWIAKVCGLDELMDSEKIASHLKAVHKYNFKEDLSDHAYPKRPSYAVGHEAGLLICSWPNGDKPIMPFIYSDEVWTGIEYQVASHLMMHGKVEEGLEIVRGCRDRYDGYTRNPFNEYECGHWYARAMSSYGLIQGLTGLRYDAVDKSLFIDSRIGDNFRAFLSTANGFGVAGLKAGKPFIEVRSGNIDIEHVYVSGVERKMN
;
A
#
# COMPACT_ATOMS: atom_id res chain seq x y z
N THR A 1 -8.20 -5.17 -12.70
CA THR A 1 -9.15 -6.03 -11.94
C THR A 1 -10.60 -5.65 -12.16
N ILE A 2 -11.48 -6.64 -12.32
CA ILE A 2 -12.94 -6.44 -12.42
C ILE A 2 -13.57 -6.60 -11.02
N LEU A 3 -14.24 -5.56 -10.52
CA LEU A 3 -14.93 -5.58 -9.22
C LEU A 3 -16.07 -6.61 -9.16
N LYS A 4 -16.83 -6.76 -10.24
CA LYS A 4 -17.83 -7.84 -10.38
C LYS A 4 -17.16 -9.09 -10.94
N SER A 5 -16.53 -9.86 -10.07
CA SER A 5 -15.84 -11.11 -10.38
C SER A 5 -16.04 -12.10 -9.22
N PRO A 6 -15.67 -13.39 -9.40
CA PRO A 6 -15.65 -14.34 -8.30
C PRO A 6 -14.72 -13.93 -7.14
N THR A 7 -13.83 -12.94 -7.35
CA THR A 7 -12.97 -12.36 -6.30
C THR A 7 -13.77 -11.75 -5.16
N LEU A 8 -14.96 -11.19 -5.41
CA LEU A 8 -15.76 -10.46 -4.42
C LEU A 8 -17.11 -11.12 -4.17
N LEU A 9 -17.39 -11.39 -2.89
CA LEU A 9 -18.66 -11.90 -2.39
C LEU A 9 -19.36 -10.83 -1.55
N ARG A 10 -20.65 -10.63 -1.79
CA ARG A 10 -21.52 -9.88 -0.88
C ARG A 10 -22.34 -10.86 -0.05
N GLN A 11 -22.16 -10.85 1.27
CA GLN A 11 -22.90 -11.71 2.19
C GLN A 11 -24.34 -11.21 2.38
N THR A 12 -25.19 -12.05 2.98
CA THR A 12 -26.62 -11.77 3.19
C THR A 12 -26.88 -10.52 4.04
N ASN A 13 -25.96 -10.16 4.94
CA ASN A 13 -25.99 -8.92 5.71
C ASN A 13 -25.51 -7.68 4.94
N GLY A 14 -25.20 -7.83 3.65
CA GLY A 14 -24.77 -6.75 2.76
C GLY A 14 -23.28 -6.41 2.81
N ARG A 15 -22.51 -6.96 3.76
CA ARG A 15 -21.06 -6.77 3.87
C ARG A 15 -20.32 -7.54 2.79
N ILE A 16 -19.19 -7.01 2.35
CA ILE A 16 -18.35 -7.68 1.36
C ILE A 16 -17.24 -8.49 2.02
N TRP A 17 -16.84 -9.55 1.34
CA TRP A 17 -15.73 -10.43 1.66
C TRP A 17 -15.06 -10.79 0.33
N GLY A 18 -13.74 -10.92 0.29
CA GLY A 18 -13.02 -11.17 -0.96
C GLY A 18 -11.98 -12.26 -0.88
N TRP A 19 -11.70 -12.87 -2.01
CA TRP A 19 -10.43 -13.54 -2.28
C TRP A 19 -9.37 -12.48 -2.64
N GLU A 20 -8.10 -12.87 -2.69
CA GLU A 20 -7.11 -12.03 -3.36
C GLU A 20 -7.22 -12.17 -4.88
N GLY A 21 -7.43 -13.39 -5.39
CA GLY A 21 -7.66 -13.65 -6.80
C GLY A 21 -8.44 -14.94 -7.00
N ASN A 22 -8.38 -15.53 -8.19
CA ASN A 22 -9.10 -16.77 -8.49
C ASN A 22 -8.25 -17.73 -9.31
N CYS A 23 -8.33 -19.01 -8.99
CA CYS A 23 -7.97 -20.08 -9.90
C CYS A 23 -9.15 -20.34 -10.86
N ASP A 24 -8.98 -21.27 -11.80
CA ASP A 24 -10.02 -21.59 -12.79
C ASP A 24 -11.35 -22.07 -12.16
N SER A 25 -11.28 -22.74 -11.01
CA SER A 25 -12.43 -23.42 -10.39
C SER A 25 -12.67 -23.09 -8.91
N PHE A 26 -11.80 -22.28 -8.28
CA PHE A 26 -11.92 -21.88 -6.88
C PHE A 26 -11.22 -20.54 -6.64
N GLY A 27 -11.59 -19.84 -5.56
CA GLY A 27 -10.92 -18.59 -5.19
C GLY A 27 -9.51 -18.82 -4.63
N CYS A 28 -8.60 -17.88 -4.88
CA CYS A 28 -7.22 -17.95 -4.42
C CYS A 28 -7.00 -17.00 -3.24
N CYS A 29 -6.39 -17.51 -2.16
CA CYS A 29 -6.08 -16.78 -0.94
C CYS A 29 -7.31 -16.09 -0.30
N PRO A 30 -8.03 -16.75 0.64
CA PRO A 30 -9.27 -16.24 1.21
C PRO A 30 -9.06 -15.04 2.13
N GLY A 31 -10.14 -14.27 2.34
CA GLY A 31 -10.32 -13.52 3.58
C GLY A 31 -10.03 -12.02 3.51
N SER A 32 -10.25 -11.36 2.37
CA SER A 32 -10.01 -9.93 2.16
C SER A 32 -8.64 -9.49 2.68
N CYS A 33 -7.59 -10.23 2.29
CA CYS A 33 -6.27 -10.13 2.91
C CYS A 33 -5.79 -8.68 3.07
N THR A 34 -5.61 -8.20 4.30
CA THR A 34 -5.49 -6.76 4.58
C THR A 34 -4.33 -6.11 3.83
N HIS A 35 -3.17 -6.78 3.73
CA HIS A 35 -2.02 -6.27 3.01
C HIS A 35 -2.19 -6.25 1.48
N VAL A 36 -2.97 -7.17 0.88
CA VAL A 36 -3.25 -7.14 -0.57
C VAL A 36 -4.30 -6.08 -0.88
N TRP A 37 -5.34 -6.02 -0.04
CA TRP A 37 -6.45 -5.09 -0.18
C TRP A 37 -6.08 -3.64 0.17
N ASN A 38 -4.91 -3.39 0.75
CA ASN A 38 -4.32 -2.06 0.86
C ASN A 38 -4.13 -1.38 -0.51
N TYR A 39 -3.90 -2.14 -1.56
CA TYR A 39 -3.71 -1.63 -2.92
C TYR A 39 -5.04 -1.27 -3.59
N ALA A 40 -6.19 -1.72 -3.05
CA ALA A 40 -7.48 -1.56 -3.68
C ALA A 40 -8.01 -0.12 -3.57
N GLN A 41 -7.78 0.69 -4.62
CA GLN A 41 -8.25 2.08 -4.66
C GLN A 41 -9.56 2.26 -5.44
N SER A 42 -9.99 1.30 -6.25
CA SER A 42 -11.27 1.46 -6.98
C SER A 42 -12.51 1.39 -6.07
N LEU A 43 -12.49 0.54 -5.05
CA LEU A 43 -13.64 0.29 -4.18
C LEU A 43 -14.06 1.49 -3.29
N PRO A 44 -13.15 2.20 -2.57
CA PRO A 44 -13.52 3.39 -1.80
C PRO A 44 -14.17 4.50 -2.64
N HIS A 45 -13.78 4.65 -3.90
CA HIS A 45 -14.29 5.73 -4.75
C HIS A 45 -15.57 5.35 -5.51
N LEU A 46 -15.71 4.09 -5.93
CA LEU A 46 -16.88 3.63 -6.68
C LEU A 46 -18.02 3.13 -5.77
N PHE A 47 -17.69 2.48 -4.65
CA PHE A 47 -18.66 1.90 -3.73
C PHE A 47 -18.23 2.10 -2.26
N PRO A 48 -18.12 3.35 -1.76
CA PRO A 48 -17.62 3.65 -0.42
C PRO A 48 -18.38 2.96 0.71
N SER A 49 -19.69 2.76 0.57
CA SER A 49 -20.47 2.02 1.57
C SER A 49 -20.08 0.54 1.67
N LEU A 50 -19.65 -0.07 0.56
CA LEU A 50 -19.13 -1.43 0.54
C LEU A 50 -17.71 -1.49 1.10
N GLU A 51 -16.84 -0.52 0.77
CA GLU A 51 -15.49 -0.41 1.35
C GLU A 51 -15.54 -0.29 2.88
N ARG A 52 -16.43 0.54 3.42
CA ARG A 52 -16.64 0.65 4.89
C ARG A 52 -17.01 -0.68 5.54
N SER A 53 -17.62 -1.60 4.80
CA SER A 53 -17.93 -2.93 5.36
C SER A 53 -16.70 -3.80 5.55
N LEU A 54 -15.63 -3.62 4.77
CA LEU A 54 -14.33 -4.25 5.04
C LEU A 54 -13.73 -3.72 6.34
N ARG A 55 -13.76 -2.39 6.55
CA ARG A 55 -13.33 -1.79 7.83
C ARG A 55 -14.13 -2.34 9.01
N LYS A 56 -15.45 -2.49 8.86
CA LYS A 56 -16.30 -3.12 9.88
C LYS A 56 -15.84 -4.53 10.23
N THR A 57 -15.52 -5.36 9.24
CA THR A 57 -15.00 -6.70 9.49
C THR A 57 -13.62 -6.69 10.14
N GLU A 58 -12.73 -5.83 9.65
CA GLU A 58 -11.35 -5.67 10.10
C GLU A 58 -11.25 -5.26 11.58
N PHE A 59 -12.02 -4.25 12.01
CA PHE A 59 -11.95 -3.68 13.36
C PHE A 59 -12.97 -4.28 14.36
N ASN A 60 -13.86 -5.19 13.93
CA ASN A 60 -14.78 -5.89 14.83
C ASN A 60 -14.49 -7.38 14.90
N GLU A 61 -14.75 -8.14 13.84
CA GLU A 61 -14.59 -9.60 13.87
C GLU A 61 -13.13 -10.07 13.81
N ASN A 62 -12.27 -9.31 13.15
CA ASN A 62 -10.87 -9.67 12.96
C ASN A 62 -9.93 -9.06 14.01
N GLN A 63 -10.43 -8.24 14.94
CA GLN A 63 -9.63 -7.55 15.94
C GLN A 63 -9.97 -8.03 17.35
N ASN A 64 -8.97 -8.44 18.13
CA ASN A 64 -9.18 -8.80 19.54
C ASN A 64 -9.12 -7.56 20.46
N THR A 65 -9.36 -7.77 21.74
CA THR A 65 -9.36 -6.71 22.76
C THR A 65 -7.99 -6.05 22.98
N GLU A 66 -6.89 -6.73 22.61
CA GLU A 66 -5.53 -6.19 22.73
C GLU A 66 -5.15 -5.30 21.54
N GLY A 67 -5.95 -5.32 20.47
CA GLY A 67 -5.71 -4.58 19.24
C GLY A 67 -5.07 -5.41 18.11
N HIS A 68 -4.73 -6.67 18.34
CA HIS A 68 -4.21 -7.55 17.29
C HIS A 68 -5.26 -7.75 16.20
N GLN A 69 -4.89 -7.57 14.93
CA GLN A 69 -5.75 -7.88 13.78
C GLN A 69 -5.30 -9.14 13.04
N THR A 70 -6.23 -10.05 12.75
CA THR A 70 -5.99 -11.10 11.77
C THR A 70 -6.06 -10.51 10.36
N TYR A 71 -5.07 -10.84 9.54
CA TYR A 71 -4.99 -10.32 8.18
C TYR A 71 -5.95 -11.01 7.21
N ARG A 72 -6.65 -12.08 7.63
CA ARG A 72 -7.67 -12.79 6.83
C ARG A 72 -8.95 -13.00 7.61
N SER A 73 -10.09 -12.61 7.04
CA SER A 73 -11.43 -12.81 7.60
C SER A 73 -12.02 -14.19 7.32
N ASN A 74 -12.77 -14.72 8.29
CA ASN A 74 -13.57 -15.94 8.13
C ASN A 74 -14.71 -15.79 7.11
N ILE A 75 -15.17 -16.93 6.57
CA ILE A 75 -16.40 -17.05 5.77
C ILE A 75 -17.32 -18.14 6.37
N PRO A 76 -18.57 -17.82 6.77
CA PRO A 76 -19.18 -16.49 6.84
C PRO A 76 -18.41 -15.54 7.76
N ILE A 77 -18.63 -14.22 7.64
CA ILE A 77 -17.93 -13.25 8.51
C ILE A 77 -18.32 -13.55 9.97
N SER A 78 -17.30 -13.89 10.76
CA SER A 78 -17.38 -14.20 12.18
C SER A 78 -16.03 -13.93 12.82
N GLU A 79 -15.98 -13.90 14.15
CA GLU A 79 -14.73 -13.78 14.90
C GLU A 79 -13.68 -14.79 14.44
N THR A 80 -12.43 -14.35 14.39
CA THR A 80 -11.28 -15.16 13.96
C THR A 80 -10.44 -15.64 15.15
N ALA A 81 -9.73 -16.76 14.99
CA ALA A 81 -8.74 -17.16 15.97
C ALA A 81 -7.46 -16.29 15.84
N HIS A 82 -6.97 -15.78 16.96
CA HIS A 82 -5.79 -14.89 17.02
C HIS A 82 -4.50 -15.66 17.33
N GLY A 83 -4.23 -16.72 16.55
CA GLY A 83 -3.08 -17.61 16.74
C GLY A 83 -1.98 -17.49 15.67
N LEU A 84 -2.17 -16.63 14.68
CA LEU A 84 -1.22 -16.34 13.61
C LEU A 84 -0.69 -14.92 13.75
N TYR A 85 0.41 -14.61 13.07
CA TYR A 85 1.01 -13.28 13.03
C TYR A 85 0.01 -12.20 12.57
N ALA A 86 0.08 -11.01 13.17
CA ALA A 86 -0.45 -9.78 12.57
C ALA A 86 0.49 -9.32 11.44
N THR A 87 -0.06 -8.76 10.37
CA THR A 87 0.73 -8.17 9.27
C THR A 87 0.86 -6.66 9.48
N ALA A 88 2.08 -6.14 9.60
CA ALA A 88 2.31 -4.73 9.92
C ALA A 88 1.76 -3.78 8.84
N ASP A 89 2.09 -4.02 7.58
CA ASP A 89 1.55 -3.26 6.45
C ASP A 89 0.02 -3.34 6.36
N GLY A 90 -0.55 -4.52 6.56
CA GLY A 90 -2.00 -4.74 6.57
C GLY A 90 -2.72 -3.95 7.65
N GLN A 91 -2.28 -4.05 8.90
CA GLN A 91 -2.91 -3.44 10.08
C GLN A 91 -2.71 -1.91 10.11
N LEU A 92 -1.50 -1.43 9.83
CA LEU A 92 -1.21 0.01 9.74
C LEU A 92 -1.90 0.64 8.51
N GLY A 93 -1.97 -0.08 7.40
CA GLY A 93 -2.77 0.31 6.24
C GLY A 93 -4.27 0.40 6.56
N GLY A 94 -4.78 -0.52 7.38
CA GLY A 94 -6.13 -0.49 7.96
C GLY A 94 -6.49 0.84 8.61
N ILE A 95 -5.59 1.37 9.43
CA ILE A 95 -5.76 2.66 10.14
C ILE A 95 -5.86 3.82 9.15
N MET A 96 -4.96 3.91 8.16
CA MET A 96 -5.02 4.94 7.13
C MET A 96 -6.31 4.85 6.30
N LYS A 97 -6.79 3.63 6.00
CA LYS A 97 -8.06 3.43 5.30
C LYS A 97 -9.26 3.87 6.14
N VAL A 98 -9.25 3.74 7.46
CA VAL A 98 -10.33 4.31 8.31
C VAL A 98 -10.40 5.82 8.14
N TYR A 99 -9.25 6.51 8.17
CA TYR A 99 -9.19 7.95 7.86
C TYR A 99 -9.78 8.23 6.47
N ARG A 100 -9.34 7.52 5.42
CA ARG A 100 -9.88 7.67 4.06
C ARG A 100 -11.40 7.51 4.02
N GLU A 101 -11.94 6.48 4.65
CA GLU A 101 -13.38 6.21 4.64
C GLU A 101 -14.18 7.31 5.37
N TRP A 102 -13.64 7.86 6.46
CA TRP A 102 -14.21 9.02 7.12
C TRP A 102 -14.23 10.24 6.19
N ARG A 103 -13.09 10.56 5.56
CA ARG A 103 -12.98 11.70 4.62
C ARG A 103 -13.87 11.55 3.39
N ILE A 104 -14.03 10.34 2.86
CA ILE A 104 -14.90 10.08 1.69
C ILE A 104 -16.38 10.14 2.07
N SER A 105 -16.76 9.64 3.24
CA SER A 105 -18.17 9.57 3.66
C SER A 105 -18.68 10.86 4.32
N GLY A 106 -17.81 11.63 4.97
CA GLY A 106 -18.20 12.76 5.82
C GLY A 106 -18.83 12.34 7.15
N ASP A 107 -18.76 11.06 7.49
CA ASP A 107 -19.49 10.46 8.61
C ASP A 107 -18.65 10.46 9.90
N THR A 108 -18.65 11.60 10.60
CA THR A 108 -17.88 11.76 11.85
C THR A 108 -18.45 10.92 13.01
N GLU A 109 -19.74 10.56 12.98
CA GLU A 109 -20.29 9.63 13.98
C GLU A 109 -19.76 8.21 13.77
N TRP A 110 -19.63 7.77 12.51
CA TRP A 110 -18.95 6.52 12.21
C TRP A 110 -17.49 6.52 12.66
N LEU A 111 -16.77 7.64 12.49
CA LEU A 111 -15.40 7.78 13.02
C LEU A 111 -15.38 7.63 14.56
N LYS A 112 -16.30 8.28 15.29
CA LYS A 112 -16.40 8.17 16.75
C LYS A 112 -16.59 6.72 17.22
N GLU A 113 -17.42 5.94 16.52
CA GLU A 113 -17.63 4.52 16.81
C GLU A 113 -16.33 3.70 16.62
N PHE A 114 -15.54 4.03 15.60
CA PHE A 114 -14.33 3.29 15.24
C PHE A 114 -13.10 3.71 16.03
N TRP A 115 -13.03 4.96 16.50
CA TRP A 115 -11.83 5.53 17.08
C TRP A 115 -11.20 4.71 18.22
N PRO A 116 -11.96 4.18 19.20
CA PRO A 116 -11.37 3.32 20.23
C PRO A 116 -10.71 2.05 19.68
N LYS A 117 -11.23 1.50 18.57
CA LYS A 117 -10.68 0.30 17.90
C LYS A 117 -9.42 0.63 17.11
N VAL A 118 -9.40 1.79 16.47
CA VAL A 118 -8.21 2.34 15.79
C VAL A 118 -7.08 2.53 16.78
N ARG A 119 -7.35 3.15 17.93
CA ARG A 119 -6.36 3.32 19.01
C ARG A 119 -5.82 1.99 19.50
N ALA A 120 -6.69 1.05 19.86
CA ALA A 120 -6.25 -0.27 20.30
C ALA A 120 -5.34 -0.96 19.25
N SER A 121 -5.68 -0.86 17.96
CA SER A 121 -4.87 -1.41 16.86
C SER A 121 -3.50 -0.73 16.73
N LEU A 122 -3.45 0.60 16.85
CA LEU A 122 -2.20 1.34 16.79
C LEU A 122 -1.32 1.07 18.02
N ASP A 123 -1.91 1.05 19.21
CA ASP A 123 -1.22 0.76 20.46
C ASP A 123 -0.65 -0.66 20.45
N TYR A 124 -1.38 -1.63 19.88
CA TYR A 124 -0.85 -2.96 19.61
C TYR A 124 0.38 -2.90 18.70
N SER A 125 0.29 -2.17 17.59
CA SER A 125 1.38 -2.05 16.61
C SER A 125 2.64 -1.43 17.25
N ILE A 126 2.47 -0.38 18.07
CA ILE A 126 3.56 0.26 18.81
C ILE A 126 4.22 -0.75 19.77
N ARG A 127 3.43 -1.38 20.65
CA ARG A 127 3.96 -2.36 21.62
C ARG A 127 4.61 -3.59 20.96
N THR A 128 4.17 -3.96 19.75
CA THR A 128 4.64 -5.18 19.08
C THR A 128 5.87 -4.93 18.22
N TRP A 129 5.93 -3.78 17.53
CA TRP A 129 6.94 -3.54 16.50
C TRP A 129 7.87 -2.36 16.79
N ASP A 130 7.48 -1.40 17.62
CA ASP A 130 8.32 -0.29 18.11
C ASP A 130 8.27 -0.18 19.65
N PRO A 131 8.56 -1.27 20.39
CA PRO A 131 8.41 -1.30 21.85
C PRO A 131 9.38 -0.34 22.57
N ARG A 132 10.39 0.19 21.88
CA ARG A 132 11.33 1.19 22.41
C ARG A 132 11.01 2.61 21.95
N HIS A 133 9.89 2.82 21.26
CA HIS A 133 9.38 4.14 20.86
C HIS A 133 10.41 4.96 20.07
N THR A 134 11.11 4.28 19.16
CA THR A 134 12.16 4.81 18.30
C THR A 134 11.62 5.55 17.08
N GLY A 135 10.34 5.34 16.74
CA GLY A 135 9.70 5.85 15.54
C GLY A 135 9.82 4.90 14.33
N ALA A 136 10.32 3.68 14.51
CA ALA A 136 10.47 2.71 13.42
C ALA A 136 10.14 1.29 13.84
N LEU A 137 9.70 0.46 12.89
CA LEU A 137 9.37 -0.93 13.17
C LEU A 137 10.63 -1.79 13.19
N GLU A 138 11.04 -2.21 14.38
CA GLU A 138 12.32 -2.87 14.64
C GLU A 138 12.19 -4.37 14.95
N GLU A 139 11.15 -4.77 15.70
CA GLU A 139 10.88 -6.19 15.94
C GLU A 139 10.48 -6.91 14.65
N PRO A 140 10.59 -8.25 14.59
CA PRO A 140 10.11 -9.03 13.47
C PRO A 140 8.65 -8.72 13.15
N HIS A 141 8.40 -8.36 11.89
CA HIS A 141 7.07 -7.97 11.46
C HIS A 141 6.69 -8.58 10.12
N HIS A 142 5.60 -9.34 10.15
CA HIS A 142 5.05 -10.00 8.98
C HIS A 142 4.44 -8.98 8.01
N ASN A 143 4.54 -9.25 6.71
CA ASN A 143 4.13 -8.31 5.66
C ASN A 143 3.63 -9.02 4.40
N THR A 144 3.25 -8.27 3.35
CA THR A 144 2.72 -8.79 2.08
C THR A 144 3.61 -9.81 1.36
N TYR A 145 4.88 -9.97 1.75
CA TYR A 145 5.80 -10.95 1.17
C TYR A 145 5.84 -12.28 1.94
N ASP A 146 4.84 -12.56 2.78
CA ASP A 146 4.67 -13.80 3.54
C ASP A 146 5.88 -14.19 4.39
N ILE A 147 6.68 -13.20 4.79
CA ILE A 147 7.87 -13.32 5.64
C ILE A 147 7.88 -12.22 6.69
N GLU A 148 8.74 -12.33 7.69
CA GLU A 148 8.99 -11.25 8.64
C GLU A 148 10.27 -10.52 8.26
N TYR A 149 10.18 -9.19 8.16
CA TYR A 149 11.38 -8.37 8.13
C TYR A 149 11.94 -8.24 9.53
N TRP A 150 13.27 -8.31 9.65
CA TRP A 150 13.98 -8.10 10.89
C TRP A 150 14.68 -6.74 10.83
N GLY A 151 14.27 -5.84 11.72
CA GLY A 151 14.78 -4.48 11.80
C GLY A 151 14.04 -3.45 10.92
N PRO A 152 14.29 -2.15 11.18
CA PRO A 152 13.68 -1.02 10.49
C PRO A 152 13.89 -1.03 8.99
N ASN A 153 12.85 -0.65 8.26
CA ASN A 153 12.88 -0.62 6.82
C ASN A 153 11.91 0.39 6.24
N GLY A 154 12.21 0.91 5.04
CA GLY A 154 11.39 1.92 4.37
C GLY A 154 9.93 1.49 4.19
N HIS A 155 9.71 0.22 3.82
CA HIS A 155 8.38 -0.30 3.49
C HIS A 155 7.43 -0.16 4.68
N CYS A 156 7.64 -0.91 5.77
CA CYS A 156 6.71 -0.90 6.89
C CYS A 156 6.82 0.35 7.77
N THR A 157 7.99 1.02 7.82
CA THR A 157 8.11 2.27 8.58
C THR A 157 7.32 3.40 7.92
N SER A 158 7.26 3.48 6.58
CA SER A 158 6.39 4.45 5.90
C SER A 158 4.89 4.21 6.20
N PHE A 159 4.46 2.96 6.38
CA PHE A 159 3.11 2.64 6.85
C PHE A 159 2.88 3.12 8.27
N TYR A 160 3.86 2.92 9.15
CA TYR A 160 3.80 3.34 10.53
C TYR A 160 3.68 4.86 10.64
N THR A 161 4.51 5.62 9.90
CA THR A 161 4.41 7.09 9.80
C THR A 161 3.03 7.53 9.30
N GLY A 162 2.52 6.90 8.23
CA GLY A 162 1.20 7.24 7.68
C GLY A 162 0.05 6.93 8.64
N ALA A 163 0.12 5.82 9.37
CA ALA A 163 -0.87 5.42 10.37
C ALA A 163 -0.87 6.35 11.60
N LEU A 164 0.31 6.75 12.09
CA LEU A 164 0.46 7.75 13.14
C LEU A 164 -0.15 9.08 12.70
N HIS A 165 0.16 9.55 11.49
CA HIS A 165 -0.43 10.79 10.95
C HIS A 165 -1.95 10.70 10.84
N ALA A 166 -2.48 9.60 10.31
CA ALA A 166 -3.92 9.36 10.23
C ALA A 166 -4.57 9.39 11.63
N ALA A 167 -3.95 8.75 12.63
CA ALA A 167 -4.43 8.72 14.00
C ALA A 167 -4.43 10.09 14.65
N VAL A 168 -3.37 10.89 14.49
CA VAL A 168 -3.32 12.28 14.96
C VAL A 168 -4.50 13.07 14.38
N LYS A 169 -4.70 13.03 13.05
CA LYS A 169 -5.81 13.76 12.41
C LYS A 169 -7.20 13.31 12.88
N MET A 170 -7.39 12.00 13.08
CA MET A 170 -8.66 11.48 13.60
C MET A 170 -8.89 11.89 15.05
N GLY A 171 -7.87 11.80 15.91
CA GLY A 171 -7.98 12.17 17.32
C GLY A 171 -8.17 13.67 17.52
N GLU A 172 -7.47 14.52 16.77
CA GLU A 172 -7.68 15.98 16.73
C GLU A 172 -9.15 16.32 16.39
N ALA A 173 -9.71 15.68 15.36
CA ALA A 173 -11.09 15.91 14.95
C ALA A 173 -12.13 15.46 15.99
N LEU A 174 -11.75 14.55 16.89
CA LEU A 174 -12.57 14.07 18.00
C LEU A 174 -12.21 14.72 19.35
N SER A 175 -11.25 15.64 19.36
CA SER A 175 -10.71 16.26 20.57
C SER A 175 -10.18 15.25 21.61
N ASP A 176 -9.59 14.14 21.17
CA ASP A 176 -8.90 13.17 22.03
C ASP A 176 -7.40 13.53 22.18
N ASP A 177 -6.74 13.00 23.21
CA ASP A 177 -5.30 13.19 23.41
C ASP A 177 -4.51 12.27 22.47
N VAL A 178 -3.73 12.88 21.59
CA VAL A 178 -2.88 12.21 20.59
C VAL A 178 -1.39 12.54 20.76
N SER A 179 -1.01 13.16 21.89
CA SER A 179 0.35 13.68 22.11
C SER A 179 1.45 12.62 21.91
N GLU A 180 1.19 11.38 22.33
CA GLU A 180 2.11 10.25 22.16
C GLU A 180 2.28 9.87 20.67
N TYR A 181 1.19 9.87 19.90
CA TYR A 181 1.24 9.59 18.47
C TYR A 181 1.94 10.71 17.69
N GLU A 182 1.77 11.97 18.11
CA GLU A 182 2.49 13.12 17.54
C GLU A 182 3.99 13.03 17.81
N GLU A 183 4.40 12.67 19.03
CA GLU A 183 5.81 12.48 19.38
C GLU A 183 6.44 11.37 18.53
N LEU A 184 5.78 10.21 18.44
CA LEU A 184 6.24 9.08 17.63
C LEU A 184 6.27 9.42 16.13
N LEU A 185 5.29 10.19 15.63
CA LEU A 185 5.28 10.66 14.25
C LEU A 185 6.52 11.50 13.94
N GLY A 186 6.87 12.43 14.83
CA GLY A 186 8.08 13.24 14.73
C GLY A 186 9.35 12.38 14.69
N LYS A 187 9.48 11.40 15.60
CA LYS A 187 10.61 10.45 15.61
C LYS A 187 10.66 9.62 14.33
N SER A 188 9.52 9.18 13.83
CA SER A 188 9.42 8.34 12.64
C SER A 188 9.92 9.04 11.37
N LEU A 189 9.56 10.31 11.19
CA LEU A 189 10.06 11.13 10.09
C LEU A 189 11.59 11.29 10.15
N VAL A 190 12.13 11.60 11.33
CA VAL A 190 13.59 11.71 11.55
C VAL A 190 14.29 10.37 11.29
N TYR A 191 13.72 9.26 11.76
CA TYR A 191 14.31 7.93 11.57
C TYR A 191 14.38 7.55 10.09
N LEU A 192 13.29 7.74 9.35
CA LEU A 192 13.25 7.48 7.91
C LEU A 192 14.31 8.29 7.15
N GLU A 193 14.43 9.58 7.49
CA GLU A 193 15.37 10.49 6.87
C GLU A 193 16.84 10.16 7.18
N GLU A 194 17.17 9.92 8.44
CA GLU A 194 18.57 9.81 8.88
C GLU A 194 19.11 8.38 8.84
N LYS A 195 18.24 7.38 8.98
CA LYS A 195 18.65 5.98 9.15
C LYS A 195 18.27 5.12 7.96
N LEU A 196 17.14 5.38 7.32
CA LEU A 196 16.62 4.51 6.27
C LEU A 196 16.78 5.04 4.86
N PHE A 197 17.30 6.25 4.66
CA PHE A 197 17.59 6.81 3.34
C PHE A 197 19.10 6.77 3.05
N ASN A 198 19.51 6.11 1.98
CA ASN A 198 20.93 5.97 1.63
C ASN A 198 21.49 7.11 0.75
N GLY A 199 20.71 8.17 0.54
CA GLY A 199 21.05 9.27 -0.38
C GLY A 199 20.37 9.17 -1.75
N GLU A 200 19.84 8.00 -2.13
CA GLU A 200 19.10 7.79 -3.39
C GLU A 200 17.72 7.15 -3.14
N TYR A 201 17.64 6.12 -2.29
CA TYR A 201 16.42 5.38 -2.00
C TYR A 201 16.37 4.87 -0.55
N PHE A 202 15.15 4.57 -0.08
CA PHE A 202 14.93 3.92 1.21
C PHE A 202 15.26 2.43 1.19
N PHE A 203 15.89 1.91 2.26
CA PHE A 203 16.36 0.53 2.36
C PHE A 203 15.96 -0.12 3.70
N GLN A 204 16.45 -1.33 3.95
CA GLN A 204 16.27 -2.06 5.21
C GLN A 204 17.58 -2.13 6.02
N GLN A 205 17.51 -1.79 7.30
CA GLN A 205 18.54 -2.10 8.27
C GLN A 205 18.24 -3.47 8.91
N VAL A 206 18.95 -4.51 8.49
CA VAL A 206 18.77 -5.86 9.03
C VAL A 206 19.35 -5.94 10.44
N MET A 207 18.54 -6.36 11.42
CA MET A 207 18.93 -6.43 12.83
C MET A 207 18.76 -7.85 13.40
N THR A 208 19.72 -8.29 14.23
CA THR A 208 19.65 -9.55 14.98
C THR A 208 19.84 -9.37 16.48
N GLY A 209 20.15 -8.16 16.93
CA GLY A 209 20.40 -7.81 18.33
C GLY A 209 19.78 -6.46 18.67
N GLY A 210 19.59 -6.23 19.97
CA GLY A 210 18.83 -5.06 20.46
C GLY A 210 17.31 -5.22 20.32
N LEU A 211 16.84 -6.40 19.97
CA LEU A 211 15.43 -6.78 19.84
C LEU A 211 15.00 -7.67 21.00
N ASP A 212 13.71 -7.68 21.30
CA ASP A 212 13.09 -8.61 22.23
C ASP A 212 13.02 -10.01 21.60
N ALA A 213 12.75 -10.08 20.28
CA ALA A 213 12.86 -11.31 19.52
C ALA A 213 14.30 -11.81 19.43
N LYS A 214 14.48 -13.12 19.57
CA LYS A 214 15.79 -13.77 19.49
C LYS A 214 16.00 -14.37 18.11
N PHE A 215 17.04 -13.91 17.42
CA PHE A 215 17.46 -14.54 16.18
C PHE A 215 18.09 -15.92 16.48
N GLU A 216 17.53 -16.97 15.86
CA GLU A 216 18.06 -18.32 15.93
C GLU A 216 18.78 -18.67 14.62
N PRO A 217 20.12 -18.82 14.63
CA PRO A 217 20.86 -19.22 13.44
C PRO A 217 20.51 -20.64 13.02
N LEU A 218 20.69 -20.93 11.73
CA LEU A 218 20.52 -22.28 11.18
C LEU A 218 21.50 -23.25 11.84
N ASP A 219 21.01 -24.42 12.23
CA ASP A 219 21.86 -25.55 12.65
C ASP A 219 22.62 -26.09 11.44
N ILE A 220 23.89 -25.70 11.29
CA ILE A 220 24.73 -26.05 10.14
C ILE A 220 24.88 -27.57 10.02
N ASP A 221 24.95 -28.29 11.13
CA ASP A 221 25.18 -29.74 11.14
C ASP A 221 23.95 -30.53 10.69
N SER A 222 22.76 -29.89 10.72
CA SER A 222 21.53 -30.46 10.16
C SER A 222 21.50 -30.48 8.63
N TYR A 223 22.38 -29.74 7.95
CA TYR A 223 22.46 -29.68 6.50
C TYR A 223 23.56 -30.61 5.95
N GLY A 224 23.28 -31.22 4.79
CA GLY A 224 24.30 -31.99 4.06
C GLY A 224 25.52 -31.13 3.70
N ILE A 225 26.69 -31.76 3.59
CA ILE A 225 28.01 -31.11 3.41
C ILE A 225 27.98 -30.02 2.31
N GLU A 226 27.28 -30.28 1.21
CA GLU A 226 27.14 -29.35 0.07
C GLU A 226 26.45 -28.02 0.43
N TYR A 227 25.55 -28.03 1.42
CA TYR A 227 24.77 -26.87 1.86
C TYR A 227 25.31 -26.22 3.14
N GLN A 228 26.27 -26.84 3.83
CA GLN A 228 26.84 -26.27 5.06
C GLN A 228 27.54 -24.93 4.83
N ALA A 229 28.20 -24.76 3.68
CA ALA A 229 28.82 -23.49 3.31
C ALA A 229 27.76 -22.39 3.14
N MET A 230 26.65 -22.70 2.48
CA MET A 230 25.52 -21.79 2.33
C MET A 230 24.88 -21.47 3.69
N ALA A 231 24.66 -22.45 4.56
CA ALA A 231 24.10 -22.24 5.89
C ALA A 231 24.98 -21.32 6.77
N LYS A 232 26.32 -21.45 6.68
CA LYS A 232 27.27 -20.55 7.35
C LYS A 232 27.14 -19.11 6.84
N GLU A 233 27.05 -18.94 5.53
CA GLU A 233 26.89 -17.62 4.91
C GLU A 233 25.53 -16.99 5.28
N ILE A 234 24.45 -17.76 5.30
CA ILE A 234 23.13 -17.28 5.76
C ILE A 234 23.25 -16.79 7.20
N ASN A 235 23.85 -17.58 8.09
CA ASN A 235 24.01 -17.18 9.50
C ASN A 235 24.86 -15.91 9.66
N ALA A 236 25.80 -15.65 8.76
CA ALA A 236 26.60 -14.42 8.76
C ALA A 236 25.79 -13.20 8.26
N GLN A 237 24.90 -13.39 7.28
CA GLN A 237 24.02 -12.34 6.75
C GLN A 237 22.81 -12.05 7.67
N GLY A 238 22.49 -12.99 8.56
CA GLY A 238 21.39 -12.88 9.52
C GLY A 238 20.12 -13.63 9.06
N PRO A 239 18.92 -13.11 9.37
CA PRO A 239 17.67 -13.76 9.01
C PRO A 239 17.54 -13.95 7.50
N LYS A 240 16.94 -15.06 7.07
CA LYS A 240 16.62 -15.29 5.65
C LYS A 240 15.56 -14.30 5.18
N TYR A 241 15.44 -14.13 3.86
CA TYR A 241 14.34 -13.42 3.23
C TYR A 241 14.28 -11.92 3.53
N GLN A 242 15.43 -11.30 3.73
CA GLN A 242 15.56 -9.86 3.89
C GLN A 242 15.93 -9.23 2.53
N TYR A 243 15.76 -7.92 2.39
CA TYR A 243 16.23 -7.19 1.21
C TYR A 243 17.43 -6.29 1.50
N GLY A 244 17.66 -5.92 2.77
CA GLY A 244 18.83 -5.13 3.16
C GLY A 244 19.00 -3.86 2.32
N ASN A 245 20.13 -3.74 1.63
CA ASN A 245 20.46 -2.60 0.76
C ASN A 245 19.72 -2.59 -0.60
N GLY A 246 18.79 -3.51 -0.82
CA GLY A 246 18.01 -3.61 -2.05
C GLY A 246 17.09 -2.40 -2.28
N CYS A 247 16.94 -2.01 -3.54
CA CYS A 247 15.96 -1.04 -4.00
C CYS A 247 14.61 -1.76 -4.17
N LEU A 248 13.73 -1.62 -3.18
CA LEU A 248 12.42 -2.27 -3.15
C LEU A 248 11.35 -1.39 -3.84
N SER A 249 10.61 -1.94 -4.81
CA SER A 249 9.65 -1.19 -5.63
C SER A 249 8.52 -0.56 -4.84
N ASP A 250 7.97 -1.27 -3.86
CA ASP A 250 6.96 -0.77 -2.92
C ASP A 250 7.61 -0.31 -1.59
N GLY A 251 8.91 0.03 -1.61
CA GLY A 251 9.70 0.38 -0.43
C GLY A 251 9.26 1.65 0.30
N VAL A 252 8.33 2.43 -0.26
CA VAL A 252 7.67 3.58 0.38
C VAL A 252 6.15 3.53 0.23
N LEU A 253 5.57 2.33 0.16
CA LEU A 253 4.14 2.12 -0.09
C LEU A 253 3.24 2.83 0.93
N GLY A 254 3.65 2.95 2.19
CA GLY A 254 2.88 3.66 3.21
C GLY A 254 2.66 5.14 2.85
N PHE A 255 3.65 5.80 2.23
CA PHE A 255 3.48 7.17 1.74
C PHE A 255 2.53 7.26 0.56
N TRP A 256 2.54 6.27 -0.34
CA TRP A 256 1.53 6.19 -1.40
C TRP A 256 0.13 6.03 -0.81
N ILE A 257 -0.05 5.13 0.18
CA ILE A 257 -1.33 4.94 0.85
C ILE A 257 -1.79 6.25 1.52
N ALA A 258 -0.89 6.93 2.23
CA ALA A 258 -1.23 8.21 2.85
C ALA A 258 -1.78 9.21 1.83
N LYS A 259 -1.13 9.31 0.65
CA LYS A 259 -1.52 10.22 -0.42
C LYS A 259 -2.88 9.87 -1.05
N VAL A 260 -3.14 8.59 -1.36
CA VAL A 260 -4.46 8.15 -1.87
C VAL A 260 -5.56 8.23 -0.80
N CYS A 261 -5.20 8.22 0.49
CA CYS A 261 -6.12 8.49 1.60
C CYS A 261 -6.42 9.99 1.77
N GLY A 262 -5.70 10.87 1.08
CA GLY A 262 -5.86 12.32 1.17
C GLY A 262 -5.16 12.97 2.36
N LEU A 263 -4.20 12.28 2.98
CA LEU A 263 -3.33 12.86 4.01
C LEU A 263 -2.30 13.79 3.38
N ASP A 264 -1.93 14.84 4.11
CA ASP A 264 -0.85 15.74 3.70
C ASP A 264 0.51 15.04 3.69
N GLU A 265 1.38 15.48 2.79
CA GLU A 265 2.74 14.96 2.67
C GLU A 265 3.65 15.55 3.76
N LEU A 266 4.01 14.73 4.75
CA LEU A 266 4.85 15.15 5.88
C LEU A 266 6.35 14.92 5.65
N MET A 267 6.70 13.95 4.80
CA MET A 267 8.09 13.61 4.50
C MET A 267 8.61 14.47 3.35
N ASP A 268 9.93 14.64 3.28
CA ASP A 268 10.59 15.30 2.15
C ASP A 268 10.18 14.66 0.80
N SER A 269 9.39 15.41 0.04
CA SER A 269 8.86 15.02 -1.27
C SER A 269 9.96 14.65 -2.27
N GLU A 270 11.13 15.30 -2.18
CA GLU A 270 12.25 15.03 -3.08
C GLU A 270 12.90 13.69 -2.76
N LYS A 271 12.93 13.25 -1.50
CA LYS A 271 13.45 11.92 -1.13
C LYS A 271 12.51 10.81 -1.58
N ILE A 272 11.20 11.02 -1.45
CA ILE A 272 10.20 10.08 -2.00
C ILE A 272 10.34 10.00 -3.53
N ALA A 273 10.41 11.16 -4.21
CA ALA A 273 10.63 11.21 -5.65
C ALA A 273 11.95 10.57 -6.06
N SER A 274 13.03 10.75 -5.28
CA SER A 274 14.32 10.12 -5.50
C SER A 274 14.21 8.60 -5.42
N HIS A 275 13.57 8.06 -4.37
CA HIS A 275 13.34 6.62 -4.24
C HIS A 275 12.54 6.07 -5.43
N LEU A 276 11.44 6.74 -5.83
CA LEU A 276 10.62 6.30 -6.95
C LEU A 276 11.39 6.32 -8.28
N LYS A 277 12.25 7.32 -8.50
CA LYS A 277 13.14 7.36 -9.66
C LYS A 277 14.20 6.25 -9.62
N ALA A 278 14.72 5.92 -8.44
CA ALA A 278 15.63 4.79 -8.27
C ALA A 278 14.94 3.46 -8.61
N VAL A 279 13.72 3.27 -8.13
CA VAL A 279 12.87 2.12 -8.48
C VAL A 279 12.68 2.04 -10.00
N HIS A 280 12.29 3.12 -10.66
CA HIS A 280 12.20 3.14 -12.12
C HIS A 280 13.53 2.76 -12.78
N LYS A 281 14.63 3.42 -12.40
CA LYS A 281 15.96 3.23 -12.98
C LYS A 281 16.49 1.79 -12.83
N TYR A 282 16.32 1.19 -11.65
CA TYR A 282 16.98 -0.08 -11.32
C TYR A 282 16.06 -1.29 -11.47
N ASN A 283 14.75 -1.12 -11.24
CA ASN A 283 13.80 -2.22 -11.22
C ASN A 283 12.99 -2.35 -12.51
N PHE A 284 12.79 -1.27 -13.27
CA PHE A 284 12.11 -1.38 -14.57
C PHE A 284 13.06 -1.96 -15.60
N LYS A 285 12.60 -3.00 -16.31
CA LYS A 285 13.29 -3.64 -17.42
C LYS A 285 12.40 -3.56 -18.64
N GLU A 286 12.94 -3.08 -19.75
CA GLU A 286 12.24 -3.07 -21.04
C GLU A 286 12.21 -4.46 -21.68
N ASP A 287 13.16 -5.33 -21.32
CA ASP A 287 13.29 -6.70 -21.81
C ASP A 287 13.76 -7.60 -20.65
N LEU A 288 13.08 -8.73 -20.45
CA LEU A 288 13.34 -9.72 -19.40
C LEU A 288 13.97 -11.01 -19.95
N SER A 289 14.46 -11.03 -21.19
CA SER A 289 15.06 -12.22 -21.81
C SER A 289 16.29 -12.74 -21.06
N ASP A 290 17.05 -11.83 -20.43
CA ASP A 290 18.21 -12.15 -19.60
C ASP A 290 17.86 -12.27 -18.10
N HIS A 291 16.58 -12.13 -17.72
CA HIS A 291 16.11 -12.24 -16.33
C HIS A 291 15.58 -13.64 -16.05
N ALA A 292 16.44 -14.49 -15.49
CA ALA A 292 16.06 -15.86 -15.14
C ALA A 292 15.33 -15.91 -13.78
N TYR A 293 14.04 -16.31 -13.79
CA TYR A 293 13.29 -16.58 -12.58
C TYR A 293 12.45 -17.87 -12.68
N PRO A 294 12.68 -18.88 -11.82
CA PRO A 294 12.07 -20.20 -12.02
C PRO A 294 10.70 -20.41 -11.36
N LYS A 295 10.21 -19.53 -10.47
CA LYS A 295 8.97 -19.81 -9.73
C LYS A 295 7.70 -19.42 -10.48
N ARG A 296 7.59 -18.16 -10.88
CA ARG A 296 6.38 -17.61 -11.53
C ARG A 296 6.70 -16.74 -12.75
N PRO A 297 7.50 -17.25 -13.71
CA PRO A 297 7.92 -16.47 -14.87
C PRO A 297 6.75 -15.99 -15.75
N SER A 298 5.56 -16.60 -15.64
CA SER A 298 4.43 -16.22 -16.49
C SER A 298 3.93 -14.77 -16.27
N TYR A 299 4.23 -14.13 -15.14
CA TYR A 299 3.78 -12.74 -14.89
C TYR A 299 4.40 -11.73 -15.86
N ALA A 300 5.68 -11.93 -16.21
CA ALA A 300 6.40 -11.20 -17.25
C ALA A 300 7.60 -12.04 -17.72
N VAL A 301 7.79 -12.22 -19.04
CA VAL A 301 8.82 -13.11 -19.61
C VAL A 301 9.33 -12.66 -20.97
N GLY A 302 10.60 -12.98 -21.29
CA GLY A 302 11.17 -12.76 -22.61
C GLY A 302 11.26 -11.27 -22.93
N HIS A 303 10.81 -10.87 -24.12
CA HIS A 303 10.83 -9.47 -24.56
C HIS A 303 9.77 -8.57 -23.90
N GLU A 304 9.13 -9.03 -22.82
CA GLU A 304 8.16 -8.24 -22.08
C GLU A 304 8.85 -7.31 -21.11
N ALA A 305 8.36 -6.07 -21.05
CA ALA A 305 8.76 -5.13 -20.01
C ALA A 305 8.13 -5.50 -18.65
N GLY A 306 8.82 -5.15 -17.57
CA GLY A 306 8.31 -5.35 -16.22
C GLY A 306 9.08 -4.61 -15.14
N LEU A 307 8.38 -4.27 -14.06
CA LEU A 307 8.98 -3.72 -12.85
C LEU A 307 9.27 -4.85 -11.87
N LEU A 308 10.55 -5.20 -11.71
CA LEU A 308 10.98 -6.19 -10.73
C LEU A 308 10.66 -5.72 -9.30
N ILE A 309 10.33 -6.62 -8.38
CA ILE A 309 9.98 -6.21 -7.02
C ILE A 309 11.19 -5.62 -6.28
N CYS A 310 12.38 -6.21 -6.43
CA CYS A 310 13.59 -5.66 -5.81
C CYS A 310 14.83 -5.87 -6.67
N SER A 311 15.72 -4.89 -6.66
CA SER A 311 17.04 -4.97 -7.30
C SER A 311 18.14 -4.55 -6.33
N TRP A 312 19.39 -4.92 -6.64
CA TRP A 312 20.57 -4.61 -5.82
C TRP A 312 21.62 -3.90 -6.68
N PRO A 313 21.38 -2.61 -7.00
CA PRO A 313 22.20 -1.89 -7.98
C PRO A 313 23.65 -1.69 -7.55
N ASN A 314 23.91 -1.72 -6.24
CA ASN A 314 25.23 -1.55 -5.65
C ASN A 314 25.90 -2.89 -5.27
N GLY A 315 25.33 -4.02 -5.68
CA GLY A 315 25.72 -5.34 -5.17
C GLY A 315 25.01 -5.69 -3.86
N ASP A 316 25.57 -6.64 -3.10
CA ASP A 316 25.04 -7.11 -1.81
C ASP A 316 23.65 -7.76 -1.86
N LYS A 317 23.25 -8.35 -3.00
CA LYS A 317 22.07 -9.23 -3.05
C LYS A 317 22.31 -10.36 -2.03
N PRO A 318 21.48 -10.52 -0.99
CA PRO A 318 21.61 -11.63 -0.06
C PRO A 318 21.60 -12.95 -0.80
N ILE A 319 22.29 -13.97 -0.28
CA ILE A 319 22.28 -15.28 -0.95
C ILE A 319 20.88 -15.91 -0.95
N MET A 320 20.04 -15.52 0.01
CA MET A 320 18.65 -15.93 0.13
C MET A 320 17.77 -14.71 0.39
N PRO A 321 17.55 -13.87 -0.64
CA PRO A 321 16.68 -12.71 -0.52
C PRO A 321 15.23 -13.16 -0.40
N PHE A 322 14.32 -12.24 -0.09
CA PHE A 322 12.90 -12.59 -0.05
C PHE A 322 12.44 -13.17 -1.40
N ILE A 323 11.57 -14.17 -1.31
CA ILE A 323 11.26 -15.11 -2.39
C ILE A 323 10.71 -14.44 -3.66
N TYR A 324 10.03 -13.32 -3.47
CA TYR A 324 9.31 -12.61 -4.52
C TYR A 324 10.15 -11.52 -5.20
N SER A 325 11.39 -11.27 -4.75
CA SER A 325 12.23 -10.16 -5.23
C SER A 325 12.39 -10.08 -6.76
N ASP A 326 12.44 -11.23 -7.42
CA ASP A 326 12.63 -11.35 -8.86
C ASP A 326 11.30 -11.44 -9.66
N GLU A 327 10.13 -11.31 -9.00
CA GLU A 327 8.80 -11.31 -9.66
C GLU A 327 8.43 -9.92 -10.20
N VAL A 328 7.35 -9.88 -10.99
CA VAL A 328 6.70 -8.64 -11.46
C VAL A 328 5.23 -8.70 -11.08
N TRP A 329 4.75 -7.74 -10.28
CA TRP A 329 3.38 -7.69 -9.78
C TRP A 329 2.65 -6.47 -10.33
N THR A 330 1.57 -6.70 -11.09
CA THR A 330 0.80 -5.63 -11.73
C THR A 330 0.20 -4.63 -10.73
N GLY A 331 -0.18 -5.08 -9.53
CA GLY A 331 -0.62 -4.18 -8.49
C GLY A 331 0.45 -3.21 -8.01
N ILE A 332 1.71 -3.67 -7.90
CA ILE A 332 2.86 -2.82 -7.54
C ILE A 332 3.21 -1.89 -8.72
N GLU A 333 3.19 -2.37 -9.96
CA GLU A 333 3.46 -1.54 -11.15
C GLU A 333 2.52 -0.32 -11.22
N TYR A 334 1.21 -0.53 -11.08
CA TYR A 334 0.26 0.58 -11.06
C TYR A 334 0.42 1.48 -9.83
N GLN A 335 0.78 0.91 -8.68
CA GLN A 335 1.04 1.68 -7.48
C GLN A 335 2.25 2.60 -7.69
N VAL A 336 3.40 2.07 -8.09
CA VAL A 336 4.62 2.84 -8.35
C VAL A 336 4.38 3.88 -9.45
N ALA A 337 3.72 3.50 -10.53
CA ALA A 337 3.39 4.43 -11.61
C ALA A 337 2.54 5.61 -11.13
N SER A 338 1.47 5.35 -10.38
CA SER A 338 0.65 6.42 -9.83
C SER A 338 1.41 7.28 -8.82
N HIS A 339 2.29 6.68 -8.02
CA HIS A 339 3.12 7.42 -7.06
C HIS A 339 4.13 8.33 -7.77
N LEU A 340 4.80 7.84 -8.82
CA LEU A 340 5.66 8.65 -9.71
C LEU A 340 4.89 9.87 -10.25
N MET A 341 3.68 9.65 -10.78
CA MET A 341 2.84 10.72 -11.30
C MET A 341 2.48 11.75 -10.23
N MET A 342 2.14 11.32 -9.00
CA MET A 342 1.87 12.22 -7.86
C MET A 342 3.07 13.12 -7.50
N HIS A 343 4.30 12.71 -7.84
CA HIS A 343 5.54 13.49 -7.68
C HIS A 343 6.03 14.11 -8.99
N GLY A 344 5.17 14.22 -10.00
CA GLY A 344 5.45 14.88 -11.28
C GLY A 344 6.36 14.09 -12.23
N LYS A 345 6.63 12.82 -11.96
CA LYS A 345 7.40 11.90 -12.83
C LYS A 345 6.46 11.15 -13.77
N VAL A 346 5.74 11.91 -14.59
CA VAL A 346 4.63 11.39 -15.39
C VAL A 346 5.10 10.41 -16.46
N GLU A 347 6.20 10.72 -17.16
CA GLU A 347 6.71 9.86 -18.23
C GLU A 347 7.20 8.53 -17.69
N GLU A 348 7.97 8.53 -16.60
CA GLU A 348 8.42 7.29 -15.93
C GLU A 348 7.23 6.45 -15.47
N GLY A 349 6.18 7.09 -14.93
CA GLY A 349 4.94 6.38 -14.58
C GLY A 349 4.23 5.79 -15.81
N LEU A 350 4.18 6.51 -16.93
CA LEU A 350 3.56 6.04 -18.17
C LEU A 350 4.36 4.92 -18.83
N GLU A 351 5.69 4.92 -18.73
CA GLU A 351 6.56 3.83 -19.21
C GLU A 351 6.22 2.50 -18.51
N ILE A 352 6.11 2.52 -17.17
CA ILE A 352 5.67 1.35 -16.40
C ILE A 352 4.27 0.90 -16.82
N VAL A 353 3.33 1.83 -16.96
CA VAL A 353 1.94 1.51 -17.37
C VAL A 353 1.91 0.89 -18.76
N ARG A 354 2.65 1.43 -19.73
CA ARG A 354 2.73 0.88 -21.09
C ARG A 354 3.30 -0.53 -21.05
N GLY A 355 4.44 -0.74 -20.38
CA GLY A 355 5.05 -2.06 -20.22
C GLY A 355 4.09 -3.08 -19.61
N CYS A 356 3.39 -2.71 -18.54
CA CYS A 356 2.36 -3.55 -17.97
C CYS A 356 1.22 -3.84 -18.96
N ARG A 357 0.68 -2.82 -19.65
CA ARG A 357 -0.48 -2.96 -20.54
C ARG A 357 -0.17 -3.76 -21.81
N ASP A 358 1.04 -3.64 -22.35
CA ASP A 358 1.48 -4.37 -23.53
C ASP A 358 1.54 -5.89 -23.28
N ARG A 359 1.77 -6.33 -22.02
CA ARG A 359 1.67 -7.76 -21.64
C ARG A 359 0.25 -8.31 -21.73
N TYR A 360 -0.78 -7.46 -21.73
CA TYR A 360 -2.20 -7.80 -21.75
C TYR A 360 -2.88 -7.33 -23.06
N ASP A 361 -2.28 -7.68 -24.18
CA ASP A 361 -2.66 -7.32 -25.56
C ASP A 361 -3.92 -8.01 -26.10
N GLY A 362 -4.41 -9.05 -25.41
CA GLY A 362 -5.54 -9.89 -25.85
C GLY A 362 -5.19 -11.04 -26.79
N TYR A 363 -3.92 -11.16 -27.19
CA TYR A 363 -3.40 -12.34 -27.87
C TYR A 363 -2.70 -13.27 -26.87
N THR A 364 -1.77 -12.71 -26.08
CA THR A 364 -0.97 -13.45 -25.09
C THR A 364 -1.68 -13.52 -23.73
N ARG A 365 -2.22 -12.39 -23.25
CA ARG A 365 -3.01 -12.34 -22.00
C ARG A 365 -4.27 -11.51 -22.17
N ASN A 366 -5.30 -11.86 -21.40
CA ASN A 366 -6.60 -11.17 -21.44
C ASN A 366 -6.46 -9.72 -20.92
N PRO A 367 -6.92 -8.69 -21.67
CA PRO A 367 -6.78 -7.27 -21.30
C PRO A 367 -7.45 -6.87 -19.99
N PHE A 368 -8.36 -7.70 -19.49
CA PHE A 368 -9.16 -7.45 -18.28
C PHE A 368 -8.83 -8.44 -17.14
N ASN A 369 -7.70 -9.14 -17.24
CA ASN A 369 -7.29 -10.16 -16.28
C ASN A 369 -5.84 -9.97 -15.85
N GLU A 370 -5.54 -8.84 -15.22
CA GLU A 370 -4.26 -8.68 -14.53
C GLU A 370 -4.17 -9.71 -13.41
N TYR A 371 -3.28 -10.70 -13.58
CA TYR A 371 -3.17 -11.84 -12.67
C TYR A 371 -1.86 -11.79 -11.91
N GLU A 372 -1.92 -12.22 -10.65
CA GLU A 372 -0.75 -12.48 -9.79
C GLU A 372 -0.93 -13.91 -9.26
N CYS A 373 -1.11 -14.11 -7.95
CA CYS A 373 -1.49 -15.40 -7.38
C CYS A 373 -2.97 -15.71 -7.71
N GLY A 374 -3.29 -15.86 -9.00
CA GLY A 374 -4.63 -16.05 -9.55
C GLY A 374 -5.14 -14.89 -10.41
N HIS A 375 -6.22 -15.15 -11.13
CA HIS A 375 -6.97 -14.24 -12.00
C HIS A 375 -7.73 -13.16 -11.24
N TRP A 376 -7.93 -12.01 -11.90
CA TRP A 376 -8.62 -10.83 -11.36
C TRP A 376 -8.11 -10.47 -9.97
N TYR A 377 -6.79 -10.42 -9.83
CA TYR A 377 -6.15 -10.27 -8.53
C TYR A 377 -6.42 -8.86 -7.96
N ALA A 378 -6.75 -8.77 -6.68
CA ALA A 378 -7.27 -7.56 -6.04
C ALA A 378 -6.27 -6.41 -6.09
N ARG A 379 -4.96 -6.73 -6.03
CA ARG A 379 -3.89 -5.74 -6.01
C ARG A 379 -3.91 -4.79 -7.21
N ALA A 380 -4.29 -5.27 -8.39
CA ALA A 380 -4.36 -4.44 -9.61
C ALA A 380 -5.50 -3.39 -9.59
N MET A 381 -6.34 -3.35 -8.55
CA MET A 381 -7.22 -2.22 -8.27
C MET A 381 -6.46 -0.94 -7.86
N SER A 382 -5.14 -1.01 -7.64
CA SER A 382 -4.27 0.17 -7.50
C SER A 382 -4.27 1.06 -8.74
N SER A 383 -4.64 0.52 -9.91
CA SER A 383 -4.82 1.26 -11.17
C SER A 383 -5.75 2.48 -11.07
N TYR A 384 -6.71 2.49 -10.14
CA TYR A 384 -7.54 3.69 -9.90
C TYR A 384 -6.70 4.89 -9.44
N GLY A 385 -5.59 4.63 -8.74
CA GLY A 385 -4.63 5.64 -8.31
C GLY A 385 -4.01 6.43 -9.47
N LEU A 386 -4.00 5.90 -10.70
CA LEU A 386 -3.51 6.63 -11.89
C LEU A 386 -4.33 7.89 -12.17
N ILE A 387 -5.64 7.87 -11.92
CA ILE A 387 -6.50 9.06 -12.08
C ILE A 387 -6.02 10.14 -11.11
N GLN A 388 -5.83 9.79 -9.84
CA GLN A 388 -5.35 10.71 -8.82
C GLN A 388 -3.92 11.19 -9.09
N GLY A 389 -3.02 10.31 -9.54
CA GLY A 389 -1.65 10.67 -9.86
C GLY A 389 -1.54 11.65 -11.02
N LEU A 390 -2.39 11.51 -12.05
CA LEU A 390 -2.38 12.41 -13.21
C LEU A 390 -3.09 13.74 -12.95
N THR A 391 -4.16 13.75 -12.17
CA THR A 391 -5.05 14.92 -12.07
C THR A 391 -5.10 15.56 -10.70
N GLY A 392 -4.64 14.88 -9.65
CA GLY A 392 -4.85 15.25 -8.26
C GLY A 392 -6.33 15.36 -7.86
N LEU A 393 -7.24 14.83 -8.68
CA LEU A 393 -8.68 15.04 -8.51
C LEU A 393 -9.19 14.20 -7.35
N ARG A 394 -9.60 14.87 -6.27
CA ARG A 394 -10.11 14.28 -5.04
C ARG A 394 -11.20 15.16 -4.44
N TYR A 395 -12.22 14.55 -3.84
CA TYR A 395 -13.21 15.26 -3.05
C TYR A 395 -13.16 14.79 -1.60
N ASP A 396 -13.23 15.76 -0.69
CA ASP A 396 -13.30 15.56 0.75
C ASP A 396 -14.67 15.93 1.27
N ALA A 397 -15.39 14.97 1.85
CA ALA A 397 -16.75 15.17 2.31
C ALA A 397 -16.85 15.79 3.70
N VAL A 398 -15.77 15.78 4.49
CA VAL A 398 -15.74 16.43 5.81
C VAL A 398 -15.57 17.93 5.64
N ASP A 399 -14.56 18.32 4.86
CA ASP A 399 -14.23 19.73 4.60
C ASP A 399 -14.93 20.29 3.36
N LYS A 400 -15.77 19.48 2.70
CA LYS A 400 -16.50 19.82 1.45
C LYS A 400 -15.59 20.46 0.40
N SER A 401 -14.41 19.88 0.25
CA SER A 401 -13.31 20.45 -0.51
C SER A 401 -13.00 19.62 -1.74
N LEU A 402 -12.98 20.25 -2.91
CA LEU A 402 -12.51 19.65 -4.16
C LEU A 402 -11.04 20.02 -4.39
N PHE A 403 -10.19 19.01 -4.53
CA PHE A 403 -8.77 19.17 -4.82
C PHE A 403 -8.49 18.81 -6.28
N ILE A 404 -7.64 19.61 -6.92
CA ILE A 404 -7.11 19.38 -8.26
C ILE A 404 -5.62 19.72 -8.22
N ASP A 405 -4.77 18.78 -8.62
CA ASP A 405 -3.33 18.99 -8.74
C ASP A 405 -2.83 18.33 -10.03
N SER A 406 -3.08 19.02 -11.14
CA SER A 406 -2.92 18.46 -12.48
C SER A 406 -1.46 18.27 -12.85
N ARG A 407 -1.12 17.08 -13.33
CA ARG A 407 0.16 16.72 -13.94
C ARG A 407 0.08 16.58 -15.45
N ILE A 408 -1.11 16.83 -16.02
CA ILE A 408 -1.43 16.71 -17.44
C ILE A 408 -1.87 18.04 -18.06
N GLY A 409 -1.58 19.15 -17.38
CA GLY A 409 -1.83 20.53 -17.84
C GLY A 409 -3.19 21.10 -17.47
N ASP A 410 -3.51 22.25 -18.06
CA ASP A 410 -4.62 23.12 -17.68
C ASP A 410 -5.98 22.79 -18.35
N ASN A 411 -6.02 21.71 -19.12
CA ASN A 411 -7.18 21.30 -19.89
C ASN A 411 -7.35 19.78 -19.83
N PHE A 412 -8.23 19.31 -18.94
CA PHE A 412 -8.57 17.90 -18.86
C PHE A 412 -9.96 17.71 -18.28
N ARG A 413 -10.48 16.51 -18.45
CA ARG A 413 -11.70 16.03 -17.82
C ARG A 413 -11.43 14.66 -17.22
N ALA A 414 -11.83 14.45 -15.98
CA ALA A 414 -11.68 13.18 -15.29
C ALA A 414 -13.00 12.80 -14.61
N PHE A 415 -13.17 11.49 -14.41
CA PHE A 415 -14.30 10.95 -13.68
C PHE A 415 -14.14 11.26 -12.19
N LEU A 416 -15.20 11.77 -11.58
CA LEU A 416 -15.29 12.00 -10.13
C LEU A 416 -16.45 11.17 -9.58
N SER A 417 -16.16 10.36 -8.56
CA SER A 417 -17.17 9.60 -7.81
C SER A 417 -16.97 9.87 -6.32
N THR A 418 -18.07 10.15 -5.64
CA THR A 418 -18.14 10.43 -4.20
C THR A 418 -19.19 9.53 -3.56
N ALA A 419 -19.31 9.56 -2.24
CA ALA A 419 -20.33 8.78 -1.53
C ALA A 419 -21.77 9.13 -1.93
N ASN A 420 -22.02 10.36 -2.39
CA ASN A 420 -23.36 10.90 -2.60
C ASN A 420 -23.66 11.29 -4.05
N GLY A 421 -22.70 11.17 -4.97
CA GLY A 421 -22.90 11.49 -6.38
C GLY A 421 -21.68 11.20 -7.26
N PHE A 422 -21.87 11.28 -8.56
CA PHE A 422 -20.78 11.16 -9.52
C PHE A 422 -20.95 12.13 -10.69
N GLY A 423 -19.84 12.42 -11.36
CA GLY A 423 -19.81 13.35 -12.47
C GLY A 423 -18.46 13.41 -13.16
N VAL A 424 -18.24 14.53 -13.83
CA VAL A 424 -16.97 14.86 -14.49
C VAL A 424 -16.46 16.15 -13.89
N ALA A 425 -15.18 16.20 -13.52
CA ALA A 425 -14.53 17.42 -13.07
C ALA A 425 -13.15 17.56 -13.71
N GLY A 426 -12.58 18.75 -13.64
CA GLY A 426 -11.25 19.01 -14.17
C GLY A 426 -10.96 20.49 -14.34
N LEU A 427 -10.03 20.78 -15.25
CA LEU A 427 -9.64 22.15 -15.60
C LEU A 427 -10.05 22.48 -17.04
N LYS A 428 -10.53 23.70 -17.25
CA LYS A 428 -10.74 24.30 -18.56
C LYS A 428 -10.03 25.65 -18.60
N ALA A 429 -8.95 25.74 -19.37
CA ALA A 429 -8.03 26.88 -19.37
C ALA A 429 -7.61 27.31 -17.95
N GLY A 430 -7.26 26.31 -17.11
CA GLY A 430 -6.82 26.50 -15.73
C GLY A 430 -7.94 26.82 -14.73
N LYS A 431 -9.20 26.90 -15.18
CA LYS A 431 -10.36 27.12 -14.30
C LYS A 431 -10.98 25.78 -13.90
N PRO A 432 -11.20 25.53 -12.59
CA PRO A 432 -11.86 24.31 -12.14
C PRO A 432 -13.34 24.30 -12.55
N PHE A 433 -13.83 23.13 -12.93
CA PHE A 433 -15.25 22.89 -13.20
C PHE A 433 -15.70 21.54 -12.65
N ILE A 434 -17.00 21.42 -12.41
CA ILE A 434 -17.68 20.16 -12.10
C ILE A 434 -19.01 20.07 -12.85
N GLU A 435 -19.28 18.89 -13.39
CA GLU A 435 -20.55 18.52 -14.01
C GLU A 435 -21.11 17.30 -13.29
N VAL A 436 -21.97 17.53 -12.29
CA VAL A 436 -22.65 16.45 -11.57
C VAL A 436 -23.63 15.75 -12.51
N ARG A 437 -23.50 14.43 -12.65
CA ARG A 437 -24.35 13.61 -13.52
C ARG A 437 -25.44 12.89 -12.76
N SER A 438 -25.20 12.56 -11.49
CA SER A 438 -26.18 11.96 -10.59
C SER A 438 -25.80 12.23 -9.14
N GLY A 439 -26.81 12.33 -8.27
CA GLY A 439 -26.63 12.57 -6.84
C GLY A 439 -26.29 14.02 -6.51
N ASN A 440 -25.66 14.22 -5.36
CA ASN A 440 -25.24 15.53 -4.87
C ASN A 440 -23.76 15.50 -4.45
N ILE A 441 -23.01 16.52 -4.86
CA ILE A 441 -21.62 16.72 -4.44
C ILE A 441 -21.53 18.15 -3.90
N ASP A 442 -21.53 18.26 -2.57
CA ASP A 442 -21.59 19.54 -1.86
C ASP A 442 -20.20 20.15 -1.72
N ILE A 443 -19.86 21.13 -2.56
CA ILE A 443 -18.53 21.72 -2.62
C ILE A 443 -18.58 23.15 -2.09
N GLU A 444 -17.86 23.40 -1.00
CA GLU A 444 -17.68 24.72 -0.41
C GLU A 444 -16.33 25.34 -0.82
N HIS A 445 -15.28 24.51 -0.92
CA HIS A 445 -13.93 24.95 -1.25
C HIS A 445 -13.37 24.22 -2.47
N VAL A 446 -12.57 24.92 -3.27
CA VAL A 446 -11.87 24.33 -4.41
C VAL A 446 -10.41 24.74 -4.36
N TYR A 447 -9.52 23.76 -4.36
CA TYR A 447 -8.08 23.97 -4.35
C TYR A 447 -7.48 23.48 -5.66
N VAL A 448 -6.75 24.36 -6.35
CA VAL A 448 -5.97 24.03 -7.54
C VAL A 448 -4.50 24.25 -7.23
N SER A 449 -3.73 23.15 -7.21
CA SER A 449 -2.31 23.13 -6.82
C SER A 449 -2.07 23.84 -5.49
N GLY A 450 -2.88 23.50 -4.48
CA GLY A 450 -2.79 24.04 -3.13
C GLY A 450 -3.35 25.45 -2.93
N VAL A 451 -3.82 26.12 -3.98
CA VAL A 451 -4.38 27.48 -3.89
C VAL A 451 -5.89 27.45 -4.03
N GLU A 452 -6.60 28.11 -3.11
CA GLU A 452 -8.06 28.24 -3.19
C GLU A 452 -8.49 29.04 -4.44
N ARG A 453 -9.50 28.53 -5.15
CA ARG A 453 -10.06 29.09 -6.39
C ARG A 453 -11.58 29.08 -6.33
N LYS A 454 -12.21 29.94 -7.12
CA LYS A 454 -13.67 29.90 -7.34
C LYS A 454 -14.01 28.84 -8.38
N MET A 455 -15.07 28.06 -8.11
CA MET A 455 -15.66 27.16 -9.11
C MET A 455 -16.26 27.99 -10.25
N ASN A 456 -16.06 27.53 -11.49
CA ASN A 456 -16.64 28.16 -12.68
C ASN A 456 -18.06 27.69 -12.99
#